data_AF-T1CQL8-F1
#
_entry.id   AF-T1CQL8-F1
#
_cell.length_a   1.000
_cell.length_b   1.000
_cell.length_c   1.000
_cell.angle_alpha   90.00
_cell.angle_beta   90.00
_cell.angle_gamma   90.00
#
_symmetry.space_group_name_H-M   'P 1'
#
loop_
_entity.id
_entity.type
_entity.pdbx_description
1 polymer ?
#
loop_
_entity_poly.entity_id
_entity_poly.type
_entity_poly.pdbx_seq_one_letter_code
_entity_poly.pdbx_strand_id
1 'polypeptide(L)'
;MCPELPIAMLACTRLGAPHTIVFGGFSAEAVSGRLNDMGAEVLITQDEGWRKGNKVPLKANCDDAMELSPTVRSCLVVRRTGGAVNMKEGRDVYADELLAGLSDDPASCPCEPMDSEDLLYLLYTSGTTAKPKGIVHTTAGYLVGVATTHHYIFDVKPDSVFWCAADIGWVTGHSYIVYGPLCNGTTGVIYEGVPNHPNEERWWEIIERYKVDILYTAPTTIRTHMKWGPQFAQKHDLSSLRLLGTVGEPINPEAWM
;
A
#
# COMPACT_ATOMS: atom_id res chain seq x y z
N MET A 1 -3.96 -2.19 -4.91
CA MET A 1 -4.21 -1.53 -3.60
C MET A 1 -5.48 -2.08 -2.97
N CYS A 2 -5.45 -3.29 -2.42
CA CYS A 2 -6.59 -3.94 -1.77
C CYS A 2 -6.40 -4.03 -0.24
N PRO A 3 -7.45 -4.38 0.53
CA PRO A 3 -7.34 -4.55 1.99
C PRO A 3 -6.36 -5.65 2.42
N GLU A 4 -6.08 -6.64 1.58
CA GLU A 4 -5.13 -7.71 1.92
C GLU A 4 -3.68 -7.21 2.03
N LEU A 5 -3.34 -6.06 1.44
CA LEU A 5 -2.00 -5.47 1.53
C LEU A 5 -1.62 -5.04 2.96
N PRO A 6 -2.38 -4.17 3.65
CA PRO A 6 -2.09 -3.86 5.05
C PRO A 6 -2.22 -5.09 5.95
N ILE A 7 -3.12 -6.04 5.65
CA ILE A 7 -3.21 -7.30 6.39
C ILE A 7 -1.88 -8.06 6.30
N ALA A 8 -1.30 -8.20 5.11
CA ALA A 8 -0.01 -8.87 4.92
C ALA A 8 1.14 -8.14 5.65
N MET A 9 1.22 -6.80 5.54
CA MET A 9 2.23 -6.01 6.26
C MET A 9 2.16 -6.18 7.78
N LEU A 10 0.94 -6.14 8.32
CA LEU A 10 0.71 -6.25 9.75
C LEU A 10 0.86 -7.70 10.23
N ALA A 11 0.57 -8.70 9.40
CA ALA A 11 0.87 -10.10 9.70
C ALA A 11 2.38 -10.33 9.82
N CYS A 12 3.19 -9.80 8.89
CA CYS A 12 4.64 -9.83 9.01
C CYS A 12 5.12 -9.13 10.29
N THR A 13 4.62 -7.91 10.54
CA THR A 13 4.97 -7.13 11.74
C THR A 13 4.59 -7.87 13.04
N ARG A 14 3.42 -8.51 13.07
CA ARG A 14 2.92 -9.28 14.22
C ARG A 14 3.82 -10.48 14.56
N LEU A 15 4.41 -11.11 13.55
CA LEU A 15 5.31 -12.25 13.67
C LEU A 15 6.78 -11.85 13.90
N GLY A 16 7.09 -10.54 13.98
CA GLY A 16 8.47 -10.05 14.03
C GLY A 16 9.25 -10.26 12.73
N ALA A 17 8.54 -10.55 11.63
CA ALA A 17 9.15 -10.77 10.32
C ALA A 17 9.27 -9.44 9.57
N PRO A 18 10.48 -9.04 9.12
CA PRO A 18 10.64 -7.92 8.22
C PRO A 18 9.89 -8.16 6.90
N HIS A 19 9.27 -7.12 6.35
CA HIS A 19 8.67 -7.18 5.01
C HIS A 19 9.34 -6.22 4.03
N THR A 20 9.18 -6.50 2.73
CA THR A 20 9.46 -5.56 1.65
C THR A 20 8.26 -5.50 0.73
N ILE A 21 7.72 -4.31 0.52
CA ILE A 21 6.66 -4.12 -0.46
C ILE A 21 7.28 -3.73 -1.79
N VAL A 22 6.85 -4.42 -2.84
CA VAL A 22 7.27 -4.14 -4.22
C VAL A 22 6.07 -3.64 -5.01
N PHE A 23 6.21 -2.50 -5.68
CA PHE A 23 5.12 -1.93 -6.49
C PHE A 23 4.71 -2.90 -7.60
N GLY A 24 3.41 -3.22 -7.71
CA GLY A 24 2.89 -4.22 -8.64
C GLY A 24 3.06 -3.90 -10.13
N GLY A 25 3.57 -2.71 -10.47
CA GLY A 25 3.95 -2.34 -11.84
C GLY A 25 5.42 -2.58 -12.19
N PHE A 26 6.23 -3.17 -11.31
CA PHE A 26 7.63 -3.48 -11.59
C PHE A 26 7.80 -4.75 -12.44
N SER A 27 8.90 -4.81 -13.18
CA SER A 27 9.27 -5.99 -13.98
C SER A 27 9.73 -7.15 -13.10
N ALA A 28 9.74 -8.36 -13.65
CA ALA A 28 10.21 -9.56 -12.96
C ALA A 28 11.65 -9.41 -12.43
N GLU A 29 12.55 -8.77 -13.19
CA GLU A 29 13.94 -8.51 -12.78
C GLU A 29 14.02 -7.49 -11.64
N ALA A 30 13.17 -6.46 -11.68
CA ALA A 30 13.11 -5.48 -10.61
C ALA A 30 12.54 -6.09 -9.31
N VAL A 31 11.58 -6.99 -9.42
CA VAL A 31 11.06 -7.76 -8.28
C VAL A 31 12.15 -8.71 -7.75
N SER A 32 12.74 -9.54 -8.61
CA SER A 32 13.70 -10.57 -8.21
C SER A 32 14.96 -10.00 -7.57
N GLY A 33 15.46 -8.87 -8.06
CA GLY A 33 16.61 -8.18 -7.46
C GLY A 33 16.37 -7.77 -6.01
N ARG A 34 15.12 -7.40 -5.65
CA ARG A 34 14.73 -7.03 -4.29
C ARG A 34 14.55 -8.26 -3.41
N LEU A 35 13.89 -9.29 -3.93
CA LEU A 35 13.69 -10.56 -3.22
C LEU A 35 15.04 -11.20 -2.85
N ASN A 36 15.98 -11.24 -3.79
CA ASN A 36 17.31 -11.80 -3.55
C ASN A 36 18.15 -10.97 -2.58
N ASP A 37 18.10 -9.63 -2.68
CA ASP A 37 18.86 -8.75 -1.79
C ASP A 37 18.36 -8.81 -0.35
N MET A 38 17.03 -8.92 -0.16
CA MET A 38 16.43 -9.12 1.16
C MET A 38 16.67 -10.54 1.70
N GLY A 39 16.92 -11.53 0.82
CA GLY A 39 16.87 -12.94 1.19
C GLY A 39 15.45 -13.42 1.49
N ALA A 40 14.45 -12.89 0.77
CA ALA A 40 13.05 -13.22 1.00
C ALA A 40 12.77 -14.71 0.74
N GLU A 41 12.05 -15.35 1.66
CA GLU A 41 11.67 -16.76 1.57
C GLU A 41 10.21 -17.00 1.19
N VAL A 42 9.35 -16.02 1.46
CA VAL A 42 7.92 -16.07 1.19
C VAL A 42 7.54 -14.86 0.35
N LEU A 43 6.81 -15.09 -0.74
CA LEU A 43 6.19 -14.04 -1.55
C LEU A 43 4.68 -14.05 -1.31
N ILE A 44 4.08 -12.88 -1.10
CA ILE A 44 2.63 -12.72 -1.04
C ILE A 44 2.21 -11.88 -2.25
N THR A 45 1.31 -12.41 -3.07
CA THR A 45 0.83 -11.74 -4.28
C THR A 45 -0.66 -12.01 -4.51
N GLN A 46 -1.22 -11.46 -5.57
CA GLN A 46 -2.59 -11.72 -6.02
C GLN A 46 -2.56 -12.54 -7.31
N ASP A 47 -3.66 -13.24 -7.61
CA ASP A 47 -3.87 -13.86 -8.93
C ASP A 47 -3.70 -12.80 -10.05
N GLU A 48 -4.59 -11.81 -10.07
CA GLU A 48 -4.54 -10.65 -10.93
C GLU A 48 -4.95 -9.41 -10.12
N GLY A 49 -4.52 -8.22 -10.53
CA GLY A 49 -4.97 -6.94 -9.97
C GLY A 49 -5.96 -6.23 -10.88
N TRP A 50 -6.68 -5.23 -10.37
CA TRP A 50 -7.46 -4.32 -11.20
C TRP A 50 -6.74 -2.98 -11.37
N ARG A 51 -6.64 -2.50 -12.62
CA ARG A 51 -6.18 -1.14 -12.92
C ARG A 51 -6.94 -0.56 -14.10
N LYS A 52 -7.65 0.55 -13.88
CA LYS A 52 -8.43 1.25 -14.91
C LYS A 52 -9.38 0.30 -15.67
N GLY A 53 -10.06 -0.59 -14.94
CA GLY A 53 -10.99 -1.58 -15.49
C GLY A 53 -10.34 -2.78 -16.18
N ASN A 54 -9.00 -2.83 -16.28
CA ASN A 54 -8.28 -3.94 -16.88
C ASN A 54 -7.64 -4.83 -15.81
N LYS A 55 -7.50 -6.12 -16.12
CA LYS A 55 -6.77 -7.09 -15.31
C LYS A 55 -5.26 -6.88 -15.50
N VAL A 56 -4.52 -6.97 -14.39
CA VAL A 56 -3.05 -6.93 -14.35
C VAL A 56 -2.55 -8.30 -13.89
N PRO A 57 -1.71 -9.01 -14.66
CA PRO A 57 -1.35 -10.41 -14.37
C PRO A 57 -0.27 -10.53 -13.29
N LEU A 58 -0.60 -10.18 -12.05
CA LEU A 58 0.36 -10.12 -10.93
C LEU A 58 1.02 -11.47 -10.63
N LYS A 59 0.25 -12.57 -10.60
CA LYS A 59 0.82 -13.91 -10.35
C LYS A 59 1.77 -14.35 -11.45
N ALA A 60 1.47 -14.08 -12.72
CA ALA A 60 2.35 -14.42 -13.84
C ALA A 60 3.69 -13.66 -13.74
N ASN A 61 3.64 -12.34 -13.50
CA ASN A 61 4.85 -11.53 -13.30
C ASN A 61 5.67 -12.00 -12.09
N CYS A 62 5.00 -12.46 -11.03
CA CYS A 62 5.66 -13.02 -9.84
C CYS A 62 6.26 -14.41 -10.10
N ASP A 63 5.66 -15.22 -10.96
CA ASP A 63 6.24 -16.51 -11.38
C ASP A 63 7.58 -16.27 -12.08
N ASP A 64 7.63 -15.37 -13.06
CA ASP A 64 8.86 -14.97 -13.76
C ASP A 64 9.93 -14.45 -12.77
N ALA A 65 9.52 -13.64 -11.78
CA ALA A 65 10.43 -13.14 -10.76
C ALA A 65 10.98 -14.25 -9.86
N MET A 66 10.15 -15.22 -9.47
CA MET A 66 10.54 -16.35 -8.63
C MET A 66 11.50 -17.33 -9.33
N GLU A 67 11.45 -17.43 -10.67
CA GLU A 67 12.47 -18.19 -11.42
C GLU A 67 13.88 -17.60 -11.25
N LEU A 68 13.95 -16.28 -11.03
CA LEU A 68 15.18 -15.53 -10.79
C LEU A 68 15.50 -15.35 -9.29
N SER A 69 14.66 -15.88 -8.40
CA SER A 69 14.77 -15.69 -6.95
C SER A 69 14.74 -17.01 -6.18
N PRO A 70 15.85 -17.78 -6.17
CA PRO A 70 15.88 -19.11 -5.57
C PRO A 70 15.68 -19.13 -4.04
N THR A 71 15.76 -17.97 -3.37
CA THR A 71 15.48 -17.86 -1.93
C THR A 71 13.99 -18.03 -1.62
N VAL A 72 13.11 -17.67 -2.56
CA VAL A 72 11.65 -17.74 -2.36
C VAL A 72 11.18 -19.18 -2.52
N ARG A 73 10.78 -19.79 -1.41
CA ARG A 73 10.34 -21.19 -1.31
C ARG A 73 8.83 -21.36 -1.26
N SER A 74 8.09 -20.29 -0.96
CA SER A 74 6.63 -20.34 -0.86
C SER A 74 5.98 -19.07 -1.40
N CYS A 75 4.81 -19.23 -2.02
CA CYS A 75 4.04 -18.13 -2.57
C CYS A 75 2.59 -18.21 -2.08
N LEU A 76 2.14 -17.20 -1.35
CA LEU A 76 0.75 -17.04 -0.94
C LEU A 76 0.01 -16.18 -1.97
N VAL A 77 -1.08 -16.71 -2.52
CA VAL A 77 -1.84 -16.06 -3.61
C VAL A 77 -3.23 -15.67 -3.13
N VAL A 78 -3.51 -14.37 -3.14
CA VAL A 78 -4.84 -13.83 -2.86
C VAL A 78 -5.69 -13.89 -4.13
N ARG A 79 -6.88 -14.54 -4.07
CA ARG A 79 -7.88 -14.48 -5.15
C ARG A 79 -8.55 -13.11 -5.19
N ARG A 80 -8.07 -12.22 -6.05
CA ARG A 80 -8.63 -10.88 -6.24
C ARG A 80 -9.61 -10.82 -7.41
N THR A 81 -9.35 -11.53 -8.50
CA THR A 81 -10.24 -11.54 -9.68
C THR A 81 -10.91 -12.89 -9.91
N GLY A 82 -10.39 -13.96 -9.33
CA GLY A 82 -10.79 -15.33 -9.67
C GLY A 82 -10.29 -15.78 -11.04
N GLY A 83 -9.26 -15.11 -11.57
CA GLY A 83 -8.64 -15.45 -12.85
C GLY A 83 -7.94 -16.80 -12.81
N ALA A 84 -7.90 -17.47 -13.97
CA ALA A 84 -7.11 -18.69 -14.12
C ALA A 84 -5.62 -18.33 -14.18
N VAL A 85 -4.90 -18.61 -13.09
CA VAL A 85 -3.45 -18.39 -12.97
C VAL A 85 -2.73 -19.72 -12.72
N ASN A 86 -1.46 -19.78 -13.10
CA ASN A 86 -0.60 -20.92 -12.82
C ASN A 86 -0.36 -21.02 -11.30
N MET A 87 -0.56 -22.22 -10.74
CA MET A 87 -0.28 -22.54 -9.33
C MET A 87 0.64 -23.75 -9.28
N LYS A 88 1.89 -23.53 -8.86
CA LYS A 88 2.92 -24.57 -8.79
C LYS A 88 2.75 -25.41 -7.52
N GLU A 89 2.44 -26.69 -7.69
CA GLU A 89 2.33 -27.65 -6.60
C GLU A 89 3.59 -27.65 -5.71
N GLY A 90 3.40 -27.65 -4.39
CA GLY A 90 4.47 -27.61 -3.40
C GLY A 90 5.11 -26.23 -3.15
N ARG A 91 4.74 -25.19 -3.93
CA ARG A 91 5.21 -23.80 -3.73
C ARG A 91 4.07 -22.82 -3.49
N ASP A 92 3.01 -22.90 -4.29
CA ASP A 92 1.95 -21.89 -4.32
C ASP A 92 0.71 -22.37 -3.56
N VAL A 93 0.16 -21.52 -2.71
CA VAL A 93 -1.06 -21.80 -1.94
C VAL A 93 -2.01 -20.61 -2.02
N TYR A 94 -3.30 -20.86 -2.17
CA TYR A 94 -4.32 -19.82 -2.11
C TYR A 94 -4.56 -19.38 -0.66
N ALA A 95 -4.60 -18.06 -0.43
CA ALA A 95 -4.73 -17.50 0.91
C ALA A 95 -6.04 -17.88 1.59
N ASP A 96 -7.16 -17.83 0.88
CA ASP A 96 -8.48 -18.22 1.37
C ASP A 96 -8.52 -19.70 1.79
N GLU A 97 -7.88 -20.58 1.02
CA GLU A 97 -7.79 -22.01 1.35
C GLU A 97 -6.91 -22.26 2.57
N LEU A 98 -5.78 -21.56 2.69
CA LEU A 98 -4.87 -21.70 3.84
C LEU A 98 -5.51 -21.18 5.13
N LEU A 99 -6.24 -20.07 5.04
CA LEU A 99 -6.90 -19.45 6.18
C LEU A 99 -8.19 -20.18 6.59
N ALA A 100 -8.73 -21.04 5.71
CA ALA A 100 -9.94 -21.81 6.01
C ALA A 100 -9.71 -22.76 7.19
N GLY A 101 -10.38 -22.48 8.31
CA GLY A 101 -10.31 -23.28 9.53
C GLY A 101 -9.23 -22.83 10.52
N LEU A 102 -8.49 -21.76 10.23
CA LEU A 102 -7.69 -21.08 11.24
C LEU A 102 -8.58 -20.24 12.16
N SER A 103 -8.13 -20.03 13.39
CA SER A 103 -8.85 -19.22 14.37
C SER A 103 -8.74 -17.73 14.01
N ASP A 104 -9.84 -17.02 14.18
CA ASP A 104 -9.93 -15.55 14.10
C ASP A 104 -9.68 -14.86 15.45
N ASP A 105 -9.44 -15.64 16.52
CA ASP A 105 -9.10 -15.12 17.84
C ASP A 105 -7.66 -14.58 17.81
N PRO A 106 -7.43 -13.28 18.09
CA PRO A 106 -6.09 -12.71 18.18
C PRO A 106 -5.19 -13.41 19.21
N ALA A 107 -5.76 -14.08 20.21
CA ALA A 107 -5.01 -14.85 21.19
C ALA A 107 -4.39 -16.14 20.61
N SER A 108 -4.92 -16.65 19.50
CA SER A 108 -4.36 -17.84 18.82
C SER A 108 -3.01 -17.58 18.15
N CYS A 109 -2.68 -16.31 17.91
CA CYS A 109 -1.42 -15.85 17.33
C CYS A 109 -0.99 -14.57 18.06
N PRO A 110 -0.33 -14.65 19.24
CA PRO A 110 0.10 -13.46 19.97
C PRO A 110 1.13 -12.64 19.17
N CYS A 111 1.23 -11.33 19.44
CA CYS A 111 2.30 -10.51 18.86
C CYS A 111 3.66 -10.93 19.40
N GLU A 112 4.65 -11.08 18.51
CA GLU A 112 6.04 -11.27 18.91
C GLU A 112 6.56 -10.02 19.63
N PRO A 113 7.18 -10.14 20.82
CA PRO A 113 7.86 -9.02 21.46
C PRO A 113 9.11 -8.63 20.67
N MET A 114 9.17 -7.38 20.22
CA MET A 114 10.30 -6.85 19.43
C MET A 114 11.13 -5.85 20.24
N ASP A 115 12.44 -5.80 19.99
CA ASP A 115 13.29 -4.68 20.41
C ASP A 115 12.94 -3.42 19.61
N SER A 116 13.25 -2.25 20.18
CA SER A 116 13.05 -0.97 19.50
C SER A 116 13.82 -0.87 18.18
N GLU A 117 15.01 -1.47 18.12
CA GLU A 117 15.92 -1.45 16.97
C GLU A 117 15.78 -2.68 16.07
N ASP A 118 14.83 -3.58 16.33
CA ASP A 118 14.56 -4.68 15.41
C ASP A 118 14.01 -4.16 14.08
N LEU A 119 14.41 -4.85 13.01
CA LEU A 119 14.06 -4.51 11.63
C LEU A 119 12.55 -4.66 11.40
N LEU A 120 11.89 -3.56 11.03
CA LEU A 120 10.47 -3.56 10.70
C LEU A 120 10.24 -3.87 9.22
N TYR A 121 10.92 -3.15 8.33
CA TYR A 121 10.81 -3.35 6.88
C TYR A 121 12.03 -2.84 6.12
N LEU A 122 12.18 -3.35 4.90
CA LEU A 122 13.05 -2.79 3.87
C LEU A 122 12.19 -2.14 2.79
N LEU A 123 12.56 -0.93 2.37
CA LEU A 123 11.93 -0.27 1.22
C LEU A 123 12.98 0.12 0.19
N TYR A 124 12.89 -0.50 -0.99
CA TYR A 124 13.87 -0.34 -2.04
C TYR A 124 13.66 0.91 -2.87
N THR A 125 14.69 1.75 -2.95
CA THR A 125 14.68 2.97 -3.78
C THR A 125 15.61 2.83 -4.98
N SER A 126 15.29 3.56 -6.06
CA SER A 126 16.18 3.73 -7.21
C SER A 126 17.35 4.60 -6.79
N GLY A 127 18.39 4.00 -6.21
CA GLY A 127 19.65 4.69 -5.95
C GLY A 127 20.31 5.17 -7.24
N THR A 128 21.35 5.98 -7.13
CA THR A 128 22.19 6.41 -8.27
C THR A 128 22.97 5.27 -8.92
N THR A 129 23.03 4.12 -8.25
CA THR A 129 23.65 2.88 -8.73
C THR A 129 22.60 1.97 -9.37
N ALA A 130 22.97 1.18 -10.38
CA ALA A 130 22.08 0.23 -11.05
C ALA A 130 21.46 -0.84 -10.12
N LYS A 131 22.02 -1.04 -8.92
CA LYS A 131 21.45 -1.93 -7.88
C LYS A 131 20.53 -1.14 -6.94
N PRO A 132 19.28 -1.60 -6.71
CA PRO A 132 18.38 -0.97 -5.76
C PRO A 132 18.92 -1.11 -4.33
N LYS A 133 18.72 -0.09 -3.49
CA LYS A 133 19.18 -0.10 -2.09
C LYS A 133 17.97 -0.26 -1.16
N GLY A 134 17.98 -1.28 -0.32
CA GLY A 134 16.97 -1.50 0.71
C GLY A 134 17.16 -0.50 1.85
N ILE A 135 16.27 0.49 1.94
CA ILE A 135 16.27 1.43 3.07
C ILE A 135 15.69 0.72 4.29
N VAL A 136 16.48 0.70 5.36
CA VAL A 136 16.18 0.04 6.63
C VAL A 136 15.34 0.97 7.50
N HIS A 137 14.23 0.45 8.03
CA HIS A 137 13.51 1.09 9.13
C HIS A 137 13.37 0.13 10.30
N THR A 138 13.75 0.58 11.50
CA THR A 138 13.57 -0.15 12.75
C THR A 138 12.21 0.15 13.38
N THR A 139 11.79 -0.68 14.33
CA THR A 139 10.41 -0.75 14.80
C THR A 139 9.95 0.50 15.56
N ALA A 140 10.52 0.78 16.74
CA ALA A 140 9.94 1.79 17.64
C ALA A 140 10.08 3.22 17.08
N GLY A 141 11.27 3.59 16.63
CA GLY A 141 11.55 4.95 16.13
C GLY A 141 10.70 5.31 14.91
N TYR A 142 10.53 4.37 13.96
CA TYR A 142 9.68 4.59 12.80
C TYR A 142 8.21 4.78 13.20
N LEU A 143 7.66 3.86 14.02
CA LEU A 143 6.25 3.91 14.44
C LEU A 143 5.94 5.18 15.23
N VAL A 144 6.79 5.58 16.17
CA VAL A 144 6.65 6.83 16.92
C VAL A 144 6.68 8.02 15.96
N GLY A 145 7.62 8.04 15.01
CA GLY A 145 7.75 9.11 14.03
C GLY A 145 6.48 9.29 13.19
N VAL A 146 6.00 8.22 12.56
CA VAL A 146 4.83 8.30 11.67
C VAL A 146 3.52 8.51 12.42
N ALA A 147 3.36 7.96 13.62
CA ALA A 147 2.18 8.22 14.46
C ALA A 147 2.14 9.69 14.90
N THR A 148 3.30 10.25 15.27
CA THR A 148 3.45 11.65 15.69
C THR A 148 3.16 12.60 14.52
N THR A 149 3.78 12.40 13.36
CA THR A 149 3.54 13.27 12.21
C THR A 149 2.12 13.11 11.69
N HIS A 150 1.57 11.90 11.67
CA HIS A 150 0.18 11.66 11.30
C HIS A 150 -0.76 12.46 12.22
N HIS A 151 -0.58 12.40 13.54
CA HIS A 151 -1.41 13.11 14.50
C HIS A 151 -1.30 14.64 14.36
N TYR A 152 -0.08 15.19 14.44
CA TYR A 152 0.12 16.63 14.55
C TYR A 152 0.06 17.38 13.21
N ILE A 153 0.56 16.81 12.11
CA ILE A 153 0.61 17.52 10.82
C ILE A 153 -0.76 17.51 10.15
N PHE A 154 -1.47 16.38 10.23
CA PHE A 154 -2.82 16.26 9.65
C PHE A 154 -3.92 16.61 10.65
N ASP A 155 -3.55 17.03 11.86
CA ASP A 155 -4.47 17.45 12.92
C ASP A 155 -5.58 16.42 13.16
N VAL A 156 -5.24 15.14 13.23
CA VAL A 156 -6.19 14.02 13.22
C VAL A 156 -7.11 14.06 14.45
N LYS A 157 -8.42 13.94 14.22
CA LYS A 157 -9.45 13.90 15.26
C LYS A 157 -9.97 12.47 15.46
N PRO A 158 -10.62 12.16 16.59
CA PRO A 158 -11.16 10.82 16.85
C PRO A 158 -12.14 10.30 15.78
N ASP A 159 -12.84 11.20 15.09
CA ASP A 159 -13.82 10.92 14.05
C ASP A 159 -13.30 11.23 12.62
N SER A 160 -12.01 11.52 12.46
CA SER A 160 -11.43 11.81 11.14
C SER A 160 -11.50 10.59 10.22
N VAL A 161 -11.81 10.88 8.95
CA VAL A 161 -11.76 9.94 7.82
C VAL A 161 -10.64 10.39 6.90
N PHE A 162 -9.49 9.75 7.07
CA PHE A 162 -8.24 10.09 6.40
C PHE A 162 -8.10 9.32 5.08
N TRP A 163 -7.82 10.03 3.99
CA TRP A 163 -7.52 9.41 2.70
C TRP A 163 -6.14 9.83 2.17
N CYS A 164 -5.15 8.95 2.31
CA CYS A 164 -3.93 9.03 1.52
C CYS A 164 -4.11 8.27 0.20
N ALA A 165 -4.09 9.01 -0.90
CA ALA A 165 -4.30 8.48 -2.25
C ALA A 165 -3.00 7.99 -2.91
N ALA A 166 -1.99 7.64 -2.11
CA ALA A 166 -0.76 7.03 -2.58
C ALA A 166 -0.92 5.51 -2.83
N ASP A 167 0.16 4.88 -3.29
CA ASP A 167 0.29 3.43 -3.33
C ASP A 167 1.24 2.96 -2.21
N ILE A 168 0.95 1.80 -1.65
CA ILE A 168 1.70 1.19 -0.55
C ILE A 168 3.12 0.76 -0.96
N GLY A 169 3.39 0.60 -2.26
CA GLY A 169 4.74 0.40 -2.79
C GLY A 169 5.71 1.58 -2.57
N TRP A 170 5.24 2.68 -2.00
CA TRP A 170 6.05 3.85 -1.64
C TRP A 170 5.99 4.14 -0.14
N VAL A 171 6.97 4.92 0.35
CA VAL A 171 7.07 5.28 1.77
C VAL A 171 5.85 6.05 2.27
N THR A 172 5.20 6.83 1.40
CA THR A 172 3.95 7.53 1.73
C THR A 172 2.85 6.56 2.09
N GLY A 173 2.70 5.46 1.36
CA GLY A 173 1.70 4.44 1.67
C GLY A 173 2.03 3.63 2.92
N HIS A 174 3.30 3.29 3.16
CA HIS A 174 3.70 2.66 4.42
C HIS A 174 3.33 3.55 5.61
N SER A 175 3.76 4.81 5.54
CA SER A 175 3.68 5.74 6.67
C SER A 175 2.26 6.24 6.91
N TYR A 176 1.52 6.53 5.82
CA TYR A 176 0.28 7.28 5.89
C TYR A 176 -0.93 6.54 5.30
N ILE A 177 -0.81 5.32 4.78
CA ILE A 177 -2.00 4.44 4.58
C ILE A 177 -2.10 3.43 5.71
N VAL A 178 -0.97 2.89 6.19
CA VAL A 178 -0.95 1.81 7.19
C VAL A 178 -0.53 2.31 8.56
N TYR A 179 0.77 2.56 8.77
CA TYR A 179 1.33 2.62 10.12
C TYR A 179 0.81 3.82 10.92
N GLY A 180 0.97 5.05 10.42
CA GLY A 180 0.53 6.26 11.11
C GLY A 180 -0.96 6.28 11.44
N PRO A 181 -1.86 6.03 10.46
CA PRO A 181 -3.31 5.97 10.72
C PRO A 181 -3.70 4.88 11.70
N LEU A 182 -3.19 3.65 11.55
CA LEU A 182 -3.60 2.53 12.41
C LEU A 182 -3.02 2.65 13.82
N CYS A 183 -1.80 3.19 13.99
CA CYS A 183 -1.26 3.53 15.31
C CYS A 183 -2.14 4.54 16.06
N ASN A 184 -2.76 5.48 15.33
CA ASN A 184 -3.66 6.48 15.91
C ASN A 184 -5.14 6.05 15.91
N GLY A 185 -5.46 4.81 15.54
CA GLY A 185 -6.84 4.30 15.48
C GLY A 185 -7.73 5.04 14.49
N THR A 186 -7.16 5.65 13.45
CA THR A 186 -7.85 6.51 12.49
C THR A 186 -8.51 5.69 11.38
N THR A 187 -9.70 6.10 10.94
CA THR A 187 -10.37 5.47 9.79
C THR A 187 -9.69 5.92 8.50
N GLY A 188 -9.21 4.94 7.71
CA GLY A 188 -8.52 5.18 6.44
C GLY A 188 -9.32 4.73 5.22
N VAL A 189 -9.19 5.45 4.10
CA VAL A 189 -9.70 5.00 2.79
C VAL A 189 -8.60 4.31 1.99
N ILE A 190 -8.80 3.03 1.65
CA ILE A 190 -7.95 2.29 0.71
C ILE A 190 -8.58 2.37 -0.68
N TYR A 191 -7.79 2.81 -1.66
CA TYR A 191 -8.27 3.05 -3.02
C TYR A 191 -7.56 2.18 -4.06
N GLU A 192 -8.29 1.22 -4.63
CA GLU A 192 -7.87 0.45 -5.80
C GLU A 192 -8.40 1.09 -7.08
N GLY A 193 -7.64 2.01 -7.67
CA GLY A 193 -8.10 2.64 -8.90
C GLY A 193 -7.15 3.68 -9.48
N VAL A 194 -7.69 4.45 -10.42
CA VAL A 194 -7.04 5.63 -11.01
C VAL A 194 -8.03 6.79 -11.05
N PRO A 195 -7.59 8.05 -10.96
CA PRO A 195 -8.49 9.19 -10.73
C PRO A 195 -9.56 9.45 -11.79
N ASN A 196 -9.46 8.82 -12.97
CA ASN A 196 -10.43 8.91 -14.07
C ASN A 196 -11.15 7.60 -14.42
N HIS A 197 -11.27 6.66 -13.49
CA HIS A 197 -12.00 5.43 -13.75
C HIS A 197 -13.05 5.16 -12.65
N PRO A 198 -14.34 5.03 -12.99
CA PRO A 198 -14.90 4.96 -14.36
C PRO A 198 -14.96 6.30 -15.10
N ASN A 199 -14.83 7.43 -14.40
CA ASN A 199 -14.86 8.79 -14.94
C ASN A 199 -13.98 9.71 -14.06
N GLU A 200 -13.85 10.98 -14.45
CA GLU A 200 -13.10 12.04 -13.74
C GLU A 200 -13.77 12.50 -12.42
N GLU A 201 -14.98 12.03 -12.10
CA GLU A 201 -15.71 12.32 -10.87
C GLU A 201 -15.27 11.41 -9.70
N ARG A 202 -14.56 10.32 -10.02
CA ARG A 202 -14.30 9.21 -9.09
C ARG A 202 -13.77 9.62 -7.72
N TRP A 203 -12.85 10.57 -7.66
CA TRP A 203 -12.26 11.01 -6.39
C TRP A 203 -13.24 11.80 -5.54
N TRP A 204 -14.03 12.65 -6.19
CA TRP A 204 -15.03 13.48 -5.54
C TRP A 204 -16.20 12.63 -5.02
N GLU A 205 -16.61 11.60 -5.77
CA GLU A 205 -17.55 10.57 -5.30
C GLU A 205 -17.07 9.88 -4.02
N ILE A 206 -15.78 9.53 -3.93
CA ILE A 206 -15.20 8.88 -2.74
C ILE A 206 -15.24 9.83 -1.54
N ILE A 207 -14.86 11.09 -1.74
CA ILE A 207 -14.87 12.10 -0.68
C ILE A 207 -16.29 12.32 -0.16
N GLU A 208 -17.25 12.54 -1.06
CA GLU A 208 -18.65 12.76 -0.70
C GLU A 208 -19.27 11.55 0.01
N ARG A 209 -19.02 10.34 -0.51
CA ARG A 209 -19.60 9.10 0.00
C ARG A 209 -19.09 8.75 1.39
N TYR A 210 -17.78 8.88 1.62
CA TYR A 210 -17.15 8.49 2.89
C TYR A 210 -16.94 9.66 3.84
N LYS A 211 -17.34 10.88 3.45
CA LYS A 211 -17.14 12.11 4.21
C LYS A 211 -15.68 12.28 4.62
N VAL A 212 -14.77 12.08 3.66
CA VAL A 212 -13.33 12.27 3.85
C VAL A 212 -13.09 13.69 4.35
N ASP A 213 -12.40 13.84 5.48
CA ASP A 213 -12.05 15.14 6.05
C ASP A 213 -10.61 15.55 5.78
N ILE A 214 -9.73 14.57 5.55
CA ILE A 214 -8.33 14.80 5.20
C ILE A 214 -8.00 14.06 3.90
N LEU A 215 -7.58 14.79 2.86
CA LEU A 215 -7.06 14.21 1.63
C LEU A 215 -5.55 14.46 1.54
N TYR A 216 -4.77 13.40 1.32
CA TYR A 216 -3.33 13.47 1.10
C TYR A 216 -2.94 12.88 -0.26
N THR A 217 -2.43 13.72 -1.16
CA THR A 217 -2.17 13.34 -2.58
C THR A 217 -0.90 13.96 -3.15
N ALA A 218 -0.52 13.60 -4.37
CA ALA A 218 0.62 14.18 -5.08
C ALA A 218 0.20 15.39 -5.93
N PRO A 219 1.07 16.41 -6.11
CA PRO A 219 0.82 17.53 -7.02
C PRO A 219 0.50 17.09 -8.46
N THR A 220 1.10 15.99 -8.94
CA THR A 220 0.78 15.41 -10.24
C THR A 220 -0.71 15.10 -10.38
N THR A 221 -1.35 14.57 -9.34
CA THR A 221 -2.79 14.28 -9.37
C THR A 221 -3.62 15.56 -9.29
N ILE A 222 -3.19 16.55 -8.49
CA ILE A 222 -3.83 17.87 -8.42
C ILE A 222 -3.85 18.52 -9.81
N ARG A 223 -2.68 18.59 -10.47
CA ARG A 223 -2.56 19.12 -11.85
C ARG A 223 -3.40 18.34 -12.87
N THR A 224 -3.55 17.03 -12.66
CA THR A 224 -4.40 16.19 -13.51
C THR A 224 -5.87 16.61 -13.40
N HIS A 225 -6.38 16.83 -12.18
CA HIS A 225 -7.74 17.32 -11.97
C HIS A 225 -7.93 18.76 -12.47
N MET A 226 -6.94 19.64 -12.31
CA MET A 226 -6.99 20.99 -12.90
C MET A 226 -7.15 20.95 -14.42
N LYS A 227 -6.44 20.05 -15.10
CA LYS A 227 -6.54 19.87 -16.55
C LYS A 227 -7.92 19.40 -16.99
N TRP A 228 -8.57 18.54 -16.19
CA TRP A 228 -9.93 18.07 -16.47
C TRP A 228 -10.98 19.14 -16.22
N GLY A 229 -10.76 19.97 -15.21
CA GLY A 229 -11.56 21.14 -14.90
C GLY A 229 -12.42 20.96 -13.63
N PRO A 230 -12.79 22.09 -12.99
CA PRO A 230 -13.45 22.09 -11.69
C PRO A 230 -14.88 21.53 -11.71
N GLN A 231 -15.51 21.45 -12.89
CA GLN A 231 -16.89 20.99 -13.04
C GLN A 231 -17.12 19.56 -12.53
N PHE A 232 -16.07 18.72 -12.46
CA PHE A 232 -16.18 17.39 -11.89
C PHE A 232 -16.25 17.43 -10.36
N ALA A 233 -15.47 18.30 -9.71
CA ALA A 233 -15.52 18.48 -8.26
C ALA A 233 -16.79 19.22 -7.81
N GLN A 234 -17.23 20.22 -8.57
CA GLN A 234 -18.39 21.07 -8.27
C GLN A 234 -19.73 20.33 -8.23
N LYS A 235 -19.78 19.07 -8.71
CA LYS A 235 -20.97 18.22 -8.67
C LYS A 235 -21.18 17.52 -7.33
N HIS A 236 -20.20 17.54 -6.44
CA HIS A 236 -20.21 16.77 -5.19
C HIS A 236 -20.18 17.67 -3.97
N ASP A 237 -20.77 17.19 -2.88
CA ASP A 237 -20.60 17.76 -1.56
C ASP A 237 -19.23 17.41 -0.99
N LEU A 238 -18.32 18.38 -1.02
CA LEU A 238 -16.95 18.28 -0.49
C LEU A 238 -16.80 18.98 0.86
N SER A 239 -17.90 19.35 1.52
CA SER A 239 -17.90 20.13 2.77
C SER A 239 -17.28 19.43 3.97
N SER A 240 -17.06 18.11 3.90
CA SER A 240 -16.34 17.35 4.93
C SER A 240 -14.85 17.66 4.96
N LEU A 241 -14.25 18.05 3.83
CA LEU A 241 -12.81 18.31 3.74
C LEU A 241 -12.41 19.51 4.62
N ARG A 242 -11.49 19.27 5.54
CA ARG A 242 -10.85 20.31 6.37
C ARG A 242 -9.37 20.51 6.06
N LEU A 243 -8.69 19.48 5.56
CA LEU A 243 -7.25 19.51 5.32
C LEU A 243 -6.88 18.81 4.01
N LEU A 244 -6.10 19.53 3.20
CA LEU A 244 -5.51 19.01 1.96
C LEU A 244 -4.00 18.97 2.11
N GLY A 245 -3.42 17.77 2.08
CA GLY A 245 -1.99 17.55 2.10
C GLY A 245 -1.45 17.25 0.71
N THR A 246 -0.20 17.66 0.47
CA THR A 246 0.52 17.41 -0.78
C THR A 246 1.90 16.77 -0.53
N VAL A 247 2.35 15.84 -1.38
CA VAL A 247 3.61 15.10 -1.20
C VAL A 247 4.24 14.62 -2.51
N GLY A 248 5.56 14.40 -2.47
CA GLY A 248 6.33 13.69 -3.49
C GLY A 248 7.10 14.60 -4.44
N GLU A 249 6.60 15.80 -4.71
CA GLU A 249 7.25 16.80 -5.55
C GLU A 249 6.85 18.22 -5.11
N PRO A 250 7.58 19.27 -5.55
CA PRO A 250 7.17 20.65 -5.31
C PRO A 250 5.79 20.95 -5.92
N ILE A 251 4.91 21.59 -5.12
CA ILE A 251 3.64 22.11 -5.61
C ILE A 251 3.86 23.51 -6.21
N ASN A 252 3.45 23.72 -7.46
CA ASN A 252 3.55 25.03 -8.11
C ASN A 252 2.42 25.95 -7.62
N PRO A 253 2.65 27.29 -7.58
CA PRO A 253 1.65 28.23 -7.04
C PRO A 253 0.27 28.13 -7.68
N GLU A 254 0.21 27.90 -8.99
CA GLU A 254 -1.06 27.74 -9.72
C GLU A 254 -1.86 26.51 -9.27
N ALA A 255 -1.20 25.44 -8.81
CA ALA A 255 -1.88 24.27 -8.27
C ALA A 255 -2.22 24.38 -6.78
N TRP A 256 -1.67 25.39 -6.10
CA TRP A 256 -1.93 25.65 -4.67
C TRP A 256 -3.07 26.65 -4.46
N MET A 257 -3.16 27.67 -5.31
CA MET A 257 -4.18 28.74 -5.27
C MET A 257 -5.52 28.26 -5.83
#